data_AF-A0A957HBD1-F1
#
_entry.id   AF-A0A957HBD1-F1
#
_cell.length_a   1.000
_cell.length_b   1.000
_cell.length_c   1.000
_cell.angle_alpha   90.00
_cell.angle_beta   90.00
_cell.angle_gamma   90.00
#
_symmetry.space_group_name_H-M   'P 1'
#
loop_
_entity.id
_entity.type
_entity.pdbx_description
1 polymer ?
#
loop_
_entity_poly.entity_id
_entity_poly.type
_entity_poly.pdbx_seq_one_letter_code
_entity_poly.pdbx_strand_id
1 'polypeptide(L)'
;MIITRRRVILLVILLLGAWLRWHALAADLRLHPDEALFSTFARRAALNGEWMLPGALDKPPLSIYAIALTTLPFVETRPDGLPDVRLRTGEIADRLPGAIASILVLPLIYATTRRLYRDEQTALLATALMAVSPFAVAF
;
A
#
# COMPACT_ATOMS: atom_id res chain seq x y z
N MET A 1 11.97 -25.45 -19.02
CA MET A 1 11.78 -25.16 -17.59
C MET A 1 10.39 -25.66 -17.20
N ILE A 2 10.28 -26.78 -16.46
CA ILE A 2 8.96 -27.37 -16.12
C ILE A 2 8.40 -26.60 -14.92
N ILE A 3 7.31 -25.87 -15.12
CA ILE A 3 6.59 -25.18 -14.04
C ILE A 3 5.79 -26.24 -13.27
N THR A 4 6.05 -26.39 -11.97
CA THR A 4 5.30 -27.33 -11.13
C THR A 4 3.91 -26.77 -10.79
N ARG A 5 2.90 -27.65 -10.67
CA ARG A 5 1.51 -27.28 -10.34
C ARG A 5 1.40 -26.34 -9.13
N ARG A 6 2.22 -26.57 -8.09
CA ARG A 6 2.23 -25.75 -6.87
C ARG A 6 2.72 -24.31 -7.10
N ARG A 7 3.69 -24.12 -7.99
CA ARG A 7 4.15 -22.78 -8.40
C ARG A 7 3.08 -22.03 -9.17
N VAL A 8 2.33 -22.71 -10.03
CA VAL A 8 1.17 -22.12 -10.71
C VAL A 8 0.11 -21.68 -9.69
N ILE A 9 -0.21 -22.53 -8.72
CA ILE A 9 -1.18 -22.20 -7.66
C ILE A 9 -0.72 -20.97 -6.87
N LEU A 10 0.55 -20.93 -6.43
CA LEU A 10 1.09 -19.77 -5.75
C LEU A 10 0.98 -18.51 -6.60
N LEU A 11 1.36 -18.59 -7.88
CA LEU A 11 1.29 -17.45 -8.79
C LEU A 11 -0.16 -16.93 -8.91
N VAL A 12 -1.13 -17.83 -9.05
CA VAL A 12 -2.56 -17.47 -9.08
C VAL A 12 -2.99 -16.78 -7.79
N ILE A 13 -2.60 -17.31 -6.63
CA ILE A 13 -2.91 -16.69 -5.32
C ILE A 13 -2.31 -15.27 -5.23
N LEU A 14 -1.05 -15.10 -5.63
CA LEU A 14 -0.37 -13.80 -5.59
C LEU A 14 -1.01 -12.80 -6.54
N LEU A 15 -1.32 -13.21 -7.78
CA LEU A 15 -1.97 -12.35 -8.77
C LEU A 15 -3.38 -11.97 -8.35
N LEU A 16 -4.17 -12.91 -7.84
CA LEU A 16 -5.51 -12.64 -7.33
C LEU A 16 -5.46 -11.68 -6.14
N GLY A 17 -4.58 -11.93 -5.17
CA GLY A 17 -4.41 -11.07 -4.00
C GLY A 17 -3.93 -9.66 -4.36
N ALA A 18 -3.05 -9.54 -5.36
CA ALA A 18 -2.61 -8.25 -5.89
C ALA A 18 -3.74 -7.52 -6.63
N TRP A 19 -4.50 -8.23 -7.47
CA TRP A 19 -5.65 -7.69 -8.17
C TRP A 19 -6.70 -7.13 -7.21
N LEU A 20 -7.03 -7.85 -6.14
CA LEU A 20 -7.97 -7.38 -5.11
C LEU A 20 -7.50 -6.07 -4.45
N ARG A 21 -6.21 -5.94 -4.15
CA ARG A 21 -5.63 -4.75 -3.52
C ARG A 21 -5.58 -3.55 -4.47
N TRP A 22 -5.29 -3.78 -5.75
CA TRP A 22 -5.41 -2.74 -6.78
C TRP A 22 -6.84 -2.33 -7.05
N HIS A 23 -7.78 -3.28 -7.02
CA HIS A 23 -9.19 -2.97 -7.14
C HIS A 23 -9.67 -2.10 -5.97
N ALA A 24 -9.27 -2.44 -4.74
CA ALA A 24 -9.58 -1.64 -3.55
C ALA A 24 -8.95 -0.24 -3.61
N LEU A 25 -7.69 -0.12 -4.04
CA LEU A 25 -7.02 1.17 -4.21
C LEU A 25 -7.73 2.07 -5.25
N ALA A 26 -8.26 1.49 -6.31
CA ALA A 26 -8.98 2.20 -7.36
C ALA A 26 -10.43 2.58 -7.00
N ALA A 27 -10.93 2.12 -5.85
CA ALA A 27 -12.27 2.44 -5.39
C ALA A 27 -12.40 3.93 -5.08
N ASP A 28 -13.52 4.53 -5.49
CA ASP A 28 -13.81 5.95 -5.25
C ASP A 28 -14.33 6.16 -3.82
N LEU A 29 -13.40 6.07 -2.86
CA LEU A 29 -13.66 6.21 -1.43
C LEU A 29 -12.84 7.37 -0.88
N ARG A 30 -13.49 8.24 -0.11
CA ARG A 30 -12.81 9.33 0.61
C ARG A 30 -11.91 8.80 1.72
N LEU A 31 -10.91 9.61 2.09
CA LEU A 31 -10.00 9.30 3.18
C LEU A 31 -10.75 9.19 4.51
N HIS A 32 -10.43 8.16 5.28
CA HIS A 32 -10.79 8.08 6.69
C HIS A 32 -10.08 9.21 7.47
N PRO A 33 -10.61 9.69 8.62
CA PRO A 33 -9.98 10.75 9.40
C PRO A 33 -8.48 10.55 9.70
N ASP A 34 -8.10 9.33 10.06
CA ASP A 34 -6.69 8.98 10.29
C ASP A 34 -5.84 9.09 9.01
N GLU A 35 -6.35 8.59 7.87
CA GLU A 35 -5.65 8.71 6.59
C GLU A 35 -5.48 10.19 6.18
N ALA A 36 -6.54 10.99 6.37
CA ALA A 36 -6.52 12.41 6.07
C ALA A 36 -5.52 13.19 6.94
N LEU A 37 -5.39 12.82 8.22
CA LEU A 37 -4.40 13.41 9.12
C LEU A 37 -2.98 13.13 8.61
N PHE A 38 -2.62 11.86 8.33
CA PHE A 38 -1.28 11.51 7.86
C PHE A 38 -0.98 12.07 6.47
N SER A 39 -1.96 12.06 5.57
CA SER A 39 -1.88 12.71 4.26
C SER A 39 -1.58 14.21 4.37
N THR A 40 -2.16 14.90 5.37
CA THR A 40 -1.89 16.34 5.56
C THR A 40 -0.41 16.61 5.85
N PHE A 41 0.21 15.82 6.74
CA PHE A 41 1.64 15.94 7.02
C PHE A 41 2.49 15.56 5.80
N ALA A 42 2.14 14.47 5.12
CA ALA A 42 2.87 14.00 3.96
C ALA A 42 2.81 15.00 2.80
N ARG A 43 1.64 15.61 2.56
CA ARG A 43 1.43 16.65 1.55
C ARG A 43 2.23 17.91 1.86
N ARG A 44 2.34 18.32 3.12
CA ARG A 44 3.25 19.43 3.52
C ARG A 44 4.71 19.08 3.27
N ALA A 45 5.13 17.85 3.56
CA ALA A 45 6.48 17.40 3.23
C ALA A 45 6.73 17.43 1.71
N ALA A 46 5.79 16.93 0.91
CA ALA A 46 5.91 16.87 -0.55
C ALA A 46 5.85 18.25 -1.24
N LEU A 47 4.96 19.15 -0.80
CA LEU A 47 4.73 20.46 -1.42
C LEU A 47 5.66 21.56 -0.87
N ASN A 48 5.92 21.54 0.44
CA ASN A 48 6.61 22.63 1.14
C ASN A 48 8.01 22.22 1.64
N GLY A 49 8.39 20.95 1.54
CA GLY A 49 9.67 20.45 2.07
C GLY A 49 9.71 20.30 3.59
N GLU A 50 8.56 20.23 4.26
CA GLU A 50 8.44 20.09 5.72
C GLU A 50 8.77 18.65 6.21
N TRP A 51 9.95 18.14 5.90
CA TRP A 51 10.36 16.76 6.20
C TRP A 51 10.54 16.46 7.70
N MET A 52 10.56 17.48 8.56
CA MET A 52 10.56 17.29 10.02
C MET A 52 9.15 17.09 10.59
N LEU A 53 8.11 17.11 9.75
CA LEU A 53 6.70 16.87 10.10
C LEU A 53 6.23 17.70 11.31
N PRO A 54 6.37 19.05 11.29
CA PRO A 54 6.03 19.89 12.43
C PRO A 54 4.54 19.83 12.76
N GLY A 55 4.20 19.66 14.05
CA GLY A 55 2.83 19.66 14.54
C GLY A 55 2.57 18.57 15.59
N ALA A 56 1.29 18.37 15.91
CA ALA A 56 0.85 17.35 16.87
C ALA A 56 0.79 15.96 16.20
N LEU A 57 1.95 15.32 16.02
CA LEU A 57 2.07 13.99 15.47
C LEU A 57 2.52 12.99 16.55
N ASP A 58 1.67 12.03 16.87
CA ASP A 58 1.91 10.98 17.89
C ASP A 58 2.38 9.64 17.30
N LYS A 59 2.63 9.58 15.98
CA LYS A 59 3.05 8.35 15.28
C LYS A 59 4.44 8.51 14.66
N PRO A 60 5.23 7.43 14.57
CA PRO A 60 6.54 7.47 13.94
C PRO A 60 6.42 7.84 12.45
N PRO A 61 7.44 8.47 11.86
CA PRO A 61 7.30 9.21 10.60
C PRO A 61 7.37 8.32 9.34
N LEU A 62 7.72 7.03 9.47
CA LEU A 62 8.03 6.16 8.33
C LEU A 62 6.88 6.08 7.31
N SER A 63 5.65 5.85 7.76
CA SER A 63 4.49 5.77 6.87
C SER A 63 4.20 7.10 6.19
N ILE A 64 4.39 8.22 6.91
CA ILE A 64 4.17 9.58 6.39
C ILE A 64 5.22 9.91 5.33
N TYR A 65 6.48 9.52 5.52
CA TYR A 65 7.50 9.65 4.49
C TYR A 65 7.20 8.80 3.27
N ALA A 66 6.73 7.57 3.45
CA ALA A 66 6.35 6.72 2.33
C ALA A 66 5.21 7.37 1.51
N ILE A 67 4.21 7.95 2.18
CA ILE A 67 3.14 8.72 1.53
C ILE A 67 3.72 9.92 0.78
N ALA A 68 4.54 10.74 1.44
CA ALA A 68 5.11 11.93 0.81
C ALA A 68 5.87 11.57 -0.47
N LEU A 69 6.66 10.49 -0.44
CA LEU A 69 7.40 9.99 -1.59
C LEU A 69 6.49 9.49 -2.72
N THR A 70 5.38 8.82 -2.42
CA THR A 70 4.41 8.42 -3.45
C THR A 70 3.58 9.58 -3.97
N THR A 71 3.46 10.67 -3.22
CA THR A 71 2.80 11.92 -3.66
C THR A 71 3.66 12.74 -4.62
N LEU A 72 4.99 12.75 -4.45
CA LEU A 72 5.91 13.58 -5.27
C LEU A 72 5.68 13.50 -6.79
N PRO A 73 5.48 12.32 -7.42
CA PRO A 73 5.25 12.22 -8.87
C PRO A 73 3.93 12.85 -9.35
N PHE A 74 3.01 13.15 -8.43
CA PHE A 74 1.69 13.74 -8.73
C PHE A 74 1.62 15.23 -8.39
N VAL A 75 2.73 15.85 -7.99
CA VAL A 75 2.81 17.29 -7.76
C VAL A 75 2.79 18.02 -9.10
N GLU A 76 1.81 18.90 -9.28
CA GLU A 76 1.61 19.73 -10.45
C GLU A 76 1.72 21.21 -10.05
N THR A 77 2.18 22.06 -10.97
CA THR A 77 2.15 23.52 -10.76
C THR A 77 0.81 24.06 -11.18
N ARG A 78 0.08 24.69 -10.24
CA ARG A 78 -1.20 25.36 -10.51
C ARG A 78 -0.96 26.66 -11.32
N PRO A 79 -1.97 27.21 -12.04
CA PRO A 79 -1.82 28.48 -12.77
C PRO A 79 -1.32 29.69 -11.99
N ASP A 80 -1.43 29.68 -10.65
CA ASP A 80 -0.86 30.71 -9.75
C ASP A 80 0.64 30.51 -9.46
N GLY A 81 1.26 29.49 -10.04
CA GLY A 81 2.67 29.14 -9.87
C GLY A 81 2.97 28.31 -8.63
N LEU A 82 1.96 27.97 -7.81
CA LEU A 82 2.16 27.20 -6.58
C LEU A 82 2.07 25.68 -6.84
N PRO A 83 2.88 24.86 -6.16
CA PRO A 83 2.79 23.40 -6.26
C PRO A 83 1.52 22.90 -5.58
N ASP A 84 0.83 21.97 -6.22
CA ASP A 84 -0.41 21.37 -5.73
C ASP A 84 -0.55 19.91 -6.18
N VAL A 85 -1.46 19.17 -5.57
CA VAL A 85 -1.82 17.81 -5.96
C VAL A 85 -3.33 17.76 -6.11
N ARG A 86 -3.82 17.25 -7.25
CA ARG A 86 -5.26 17.09 -7.46
C ARG A 86 -5.82 16.13 -6.42
N LEU A 87 -7.00 16.44 -5.89
CA LEU A 87 -7.62 15.69 -4.80
C LEU A 87 -7.65 14.17 -5.07
N ARG A 88 -8.16 13.76 -6.25
CA ARG A 88 -8.32 12.34 -6.60
C ARG A 88 -6.99 11.60 -6.78
N THR A 89 -5.98 12.23 -7.37
CA THR A 89 -4.65 11.59 -7.53
C THR A 89 -3.90 11.58 -6.21
N GLY A 90 -4.11 12.60 -5.36
CA GLY A 90 -3.60 12.64 -3.99
C GLY A 90 -4.12 11.48 -3.14
N GLU A 91 -5.43 11.24 -3.14
CA GLU A 91 -6.03 10.13 -2.37
C GLU A 91 -5.47 8.75 -2.79
N ILE A 92 -5.23 8.54 -4.08
CA ILE A 92 -4.58 7.32 -4.59
C ILE A 92 -3.12 7.25 -4.14
N ALA A 93 -2.38 8.36 -4.26
CA ALA A 93 -0.98 8.44 -3.84
C ALA A 93 -0.83 8.18 -2.33
N ASP A 94 -1.79 8.60 -1.52
CA ASP A 94 -1.81 8.42 -0.07
C ASP A 94 -1.97 6.96 0.35
N ARG A 95 -2.73 6.18 -0.42
CA ARG A 95 -2.97 4.75 -0.15
C ARG A 95 -1.98 3.83 -0.84
N LEU A 96 -1.23 4.35 -1.82
CA LEU A 96 -0.31 3.55 -2.63
C LEU A 96 0.77 2.82 -1.79
N PRO A 97 1.42 3.44 -0.79
CA PRO A 97 2.40 2.72 0.05
C PRO A 97 1.77 1.54 0.79
N GLY A 98 0.59 1.73 1.37
CA GLY A 98 -0.14 0.69 2.09
C GLY A 98 -0.56 -0.46 1.17
N ALA A 99 -1.05 -0.13 -0.02
CA ALA A 99 -1.43 -1.13 -1.02
C ALA A 99 -0.21 -1.93 -1.53
N ILE A 100 0.93 -1.28 -1.80
CA ILE A 100 2.19 -1.98 -2.14
C ILE A 100 2.62 -2.89 -0.99
N ALA A 101 2.64 -2.38 0.24
CA ALA A 101 3.01 -3.17 1.42
C ALA A 101 2.11 -4.40 1.58
N SER A 102 0.79 -4.23 1.41
CA SER A 102 -0.19 -5.31 1.51
C SER A 102 0.01 -6.38 0.42
N ILE A 103 0.44 -6.01 -0.79
CA ILE A 103 0.82 -6.96 -1.84
C ILE A 103 2.09 -7.71 -1.48
N LEU A 104 3.12 -7.01 -0.99
CA LEU A 104 4.40 -7.60 -0.61
C LEU A 104 4.29 -8.55 0.59
N VAL A 105 3.30 -8.35 1.46
CA VAL A 105 3.02 -9.27 2.57
C VAL A 105 2.64 -10.67 2.08
N LEU A 106 2.00 -10.82 0.92
CA LEU A 106 1.59 -12.15 0.41
C LEU A 106 2.78 -13.12 0.19
N PRO A 107 3.81 -12.78 -0.62
CA PRO A 107 4.97 -13.65 -0.76
C PRO A 107 5.77 -13.80 0.55
N LEU A 108 5.73 -12.80 1.44
CA LEU A 108 6.37 -12.89 2.76
C LEU A 108 5.67 -13.90 3.67
N ILE A 109 4.33 -13.93 3.68
CA ILE A 109 3.54 -14.95 4.40
C ILE A 109 3.84 -16.34 3.86
N TYR A 110 3.89 -16.50 2.54
CA TYR A 110 4.26 -17.78 1.93
C TYR A 110 5.67 -18.21 2.38
N ALA A 111 6.67 -17.34 2.23
CA ALA A 111 8.06 -17.65 2.55
C ALA A 111 8.25 -17.97 4.04
N THR A 112 7.62 -17.18 4.92
CA THR A 112 7.72 -17.33 6.37
C THR A 112 7.03 -18.59 6.84
N THR A 113 5.78 -18.83 6.41
CA THR A 113 5.03 -20.04 6.78
C THR A 113 5.74 -21.30 6.26
N ARG A 114 6.23 -21.28 5.02
CA ARG A 114 6.99 -22.41 4.46
C ARG A 114 8.25 -22.68 5.28
N ARG A 115 8.95 -21.64 5.74
CA ARG A 115 10.18 -21.80 6.54
C ARG A 115 9.89 -22.34 7.95
N LEU A 116 8.83 -21.86 8.59
CA LEU A 116 8.47 -22.24 9.96
C LEU A 116 7.90 -23.67 10.04
N TYR A 117 6.95 -24.00 9.17
CA TYR A 117 6.25 -25.28 9.20
C TYR A 117 6.91 -26.35 8.34
N ARG A 118 7.83 -25.96 7.44
CA ARG A 118 8.46 -26.85 6.45
C ARG A 118 7.45 -27.59 5.55
N ASP A 119 6.22 -27.11 5.51
CA ASP A 119 5.14 -27.63 4.70
C ASP A 119 4.64 -26.56 3.72
N GLU A 120 4.58 -26.95 2.45
CA GLU A 120 4.18 -26.08 1.37
C GLU A 120 2.65 -25.94 1.28
N GLN A 121 1.87 -26.95 1.69
CA GLN A 121 0.41 -26.85 1.67
C GLN A 121 -0.08 -25.84 2.70
N THR A 122 0.48 -25.89 3.91
CA THR A 122 0.24 -24.90 4.97
C THR A 122 0.60 -23.49 4.52
N ALA A 123 1.74 -23.32 3.83
CA ALA A 123 2.15 -22.02 3.29
C ALA A 123 1.18 -21.51 2.21
N LEU A 124 0.74 -22.38 1.28
CA LEU A 124 -0.23 -22.03 0.25
C LEU A 124 -1.57 -21.63 0.86
N LEU A 125 -2.07 -22.40 1.84
CA LEU A 125 -3.33 -22.12 2.53
C LEU A 125 -3.28 -20.79 3.28
N ALA A 126 -2.23 -20.56 4.08
CA ALA A 126 -2.06 -19.31 4.82
C ALA A 126 -2.01 -18.10 3.87
N THR A 127 -1.29 -18.23 2.76
CA THR A 127 -1.19 -17.16 1.75
C THR A 127 -2.54 -16.94 1.05
N ALA A 128 -3.28 -18.01 0.75
CA ALA A 128 -4.62 -17.90 0.14
C ALA A 128 -5.60 -17.17 1.07
N LEU A 129 -5.62 -17.54 2.35
CA LEU A 129 -6.45 -16.86 3.36
C LEU A 129 -6.09 -15.38 3.49
N MET A 130 -4.79 -15.04 3.50
CA MET A 130 -4.35 -13.64 3.53
C MET A 130 -4.67 -12.88 2.24
N ALA A 131 -4.61 -13.54 1.09
CA ALA A 131 -4.90 -12.94 -0.20
C ALA A 131 -6.36 -12.48 -0.30
N VAL A 132 -7.30 -13.27 0.24
CA VAL A 132 -8.75 -13.02 0.18
C VAL A 132 -9.33 -12.40 1.46
N SER A 133 -8.50 -12.12 2.47
CA SER A 133 -8.96 -11.53 3.73
C SER A 133 -9.55 -10.14 3.47
N PRO A 134 -10.85 -9.90 3.78
CA PRO A 134 -11.48 -8.62 3.51
C PRO A 134 -10.85 -7.49 4.32
N PHE A 135 -10.42 -7.80 5.56
CA PHE A 135 -9.73 -6.84 6.41
C PHE A 135 -8.40 -6.37 5.78
N ALA A 136 -7.58 -7.31 5.29
CA ALA A 136 -6.27 -6.98 4.70
C ALA A 136 -6.34 -6.37 3.28
N VAL A 137 -7.51 -6.44 2.64
CA VAL A 137 -7.77 -5.81 1.34
C VAL A 137 -8.30 -4.40 1.52
N ALA A 138 -9.13 -4.17 2.54
CA ALA A 138 -9.77 -2.87 2.79
C ALA A 138 -8.92 -1.91 3.65
N PHE A 139 -8.02 -2.44 4.48
CA PHE A 139 -7.18 -1.69 5.44
C PHE A 139 -5.72 -2.15 5.33
#